data_AF-A0A0K2V1N9-F1
#
_entry.id   AF-A0A0K2V1N9-F1
#
_cell.length_a   1.000
_cell.length_b   1.000
_cell.length_c   1.000
_cell.angle_alpha   90.00
_cell.angle_beta   90.00
_cell.angle_gamma   90.00
#
_symmetry.space_group_name_H-M   'P 1'
#
loop_
_entity.id
_entity.type
_entity.pdbx_description
1 polymer ?
#
loop_
_entity_poly.entity_id
_entity_poly.type
_entity_poly.pdbx_seq_one_letter_code
_entity_poly.pdbx_strand_id
1 'polypeptide(L)'
;MQEENFNPGCFLKEWESSFKNLFSVKSICTEEILKSRIKREEELKPNSLFLTRVYLDCRYRLLQEESHKMSARQAIMETAISMFHIHKEEGLLMKLD
;
A
#
# COMPACT_ATOMS: atom_id res chain seq x y z
N MET A 1 3.66 13.17 16.68
CA MET A 1 2.40 13.34 15.93
C MET A 1 2.73 13.78 14.51
N GLN A 2 2.90 12.83 13.59
CA GLN A 2 2.99 13.09 12.13
C GLN A 2 2.02 12.17 11.34
N GLU A 3 1.19 11.39 12.05
CA GLU A 3 0.40 10.30 11.44
C GLU A 3 -0.94 10.74 10.83
N GLU A 4 -1.52 11.87 11.25
CA GLU A 4 -2.90 12.22 10.86
C GLU A 4 -3.10 12.57 9.37
N ASN A 5 -2.03 12.90 8.64
CA ASN A 5 -2.11 13.31 7.23
C ASN A 5 -1.41 12.35 6.26
N PHE A 6 -0.96 11.18 6.71
CA PHE A 6 -0.30 10.24 5.80
C PHE A 6 -1.34 9.52 4.92
N ASN A 7 -1.43 9.95 3.66
CA ASN A 7 -2.21 9.28 2.62
C ASN A 7 -1.29 8.43 1.73
N PRO A 8 -1.36 7.08 1.80
CA PRO A 8 -0.54 6.18 1.00
C PRO A 8 -0.63 6.41 -0.50
N GLY A 9 -1.78 6.85 -1.00
CA GLY A 9 -1.98 7.18 -2.40
C GLY A 9 -1.28 8.47 -2.83
N CYS A 10 -1.31 9.52 -1.99
CA CYS A 10 -0.50 10.72 -2.20
C CYS A 10 0.99 10.38 -2.22
N PHE A 11 1.44 9.57 -1.26
CA PHE A 11 2.82 9.11 -1.19
C PHE A 11 3.23 8.37 -2.46
N LEU A 12 2.42 7.41 -2.94
CA LEU A 12 2.72 6.66 -4.17
C LEU A 12 2.79 7.59 -5.39
N LYS A 13 1.88 8.56 -5.49
CA LYS A 13 1.89 9.56 -6.57
C LYS A 13 3.18 10.40 -6.58
N GLU A 14 3.59 10.90 -5.42
CA GLU A 14 4.82 11.67 -5.26
C GLU A 14 6.07 10.82 -5.53
N TRP A 15 6.06 9.58 -5.03
CA TRP A 15 7.10 8.59 -5.29
C TRP A 15 7.30 8.35 -6.78
N GLU A 16 6.23 8.11 -7.55
CA GLU A 16 6.28 7.94 -9.01
C GLU A 16 6.70 9.20 -9.74
N SER A 17 6.24 10.37 -9.28
CA SER A 17 6.57 11.66 -9.91
C SER A 17 8.05 12.01 -9.73
N SER A 18 8.60 11.77 -8.52
CA SER A 18 10.02 12.03 -8.22
C SER A 18 10.96 11.18 -9.08
N PHE A 19 10.57 9.96 -9.44
CA PHE A 19 11.35 9.07 -10.30
C PHE A 19 11.50 9.60 -11.71
N LYS A 20 10.38 10.03 -12.31
CA LYS A 20 10.37 10.62 -13.66
C LYS A 20 11.29 11.84 -13.72
N ASN A 21 11.29 12.64 -12.67
CA ASN A 21 12.16 13.81 -12.57
C ASN A 21 13.64 13.43 -12.39
N LEU A 22 13.94 12.39 -11.60
CA LEU A 22 15.31 11.91 -11.37
C LEU A 22 15.99 11.41 -12.67
N PHE A 23 15.27 10.74 -13.57
CA PHE A 23 15.84 10.32 -14.86
C PHE A 23 16.23 11.48 -15.77
N SER A 24 15.60 12.64 -15.61
CA SER A 24 15.90 13.82 -16.43
C SER A 24 17.22 14.50 -16.06
N VAL A 25 17.78 14.19 -14.88
CA VAL A 25 19.02 14.78 -14.36
C VAL A 25 20.12 13.72 -14.36
N LYS A 26 21.14 13.88 -15.21
CA LYS A 26 22.29 12.94 -15.26
C LYS A 26 23.42 13.40 -14.35
N SER A 27 23.50 12.82 -13.16
CA SER A 27 24.60 13.00 -12.20
C SER A 27 24.92 11.71 -11.44
N ILE A 28 26.12 11.62 -10.86
CA ILE A 28 26.49 10.49 -9.98
C ILE A 28 25.56 10.42 -8.77
N CYS A 29 25.16 11.56 -8.22
CA CYS A 29 24.23 11.63 -7.08
C CYS A 29 22.86 11.03 -7.42
N THR A 30 22.34 11.30 -8.62
CA THR A 30 21.05 10.77 -9.08
C THR A 30 21.07 9.25 -9.28
N GLU A 31 22.20 8.66 -9.69
CA GLU A 31 22.34 7.20 -9.82
C GLU A 31 22.24 6.50 -8.46
N GLU A 32 22.89 7.03 -7.43
CA GLU A 32 22.82 6.47 -6.07
C GLU A 32 21.42 6.61 -5.46
N ILE A 33 20.74 7.74 -5.72
CA ILE A 33 19.34 7.91 -5.32
C ILE A 33 18.44 6.88 -6.01
N LEU A 34 18.64 6.62 -7.30
CA LEU A 34 17.86 5.63 -8.06
C LEU A 34 18.05 4.21 -7.50
N LYS A 35 19.29 3.79 -7.22
CA LYS A 35 19.57 2.49 -6.58
C LYS A 35 18.86 2.37 -5.22
N SER A 36 18.97 3.42 -4.41
CA SER A 36 18.34 3.49 -3.08
C SER A 36 16.81 3.39 -3.17
N ARG A 37 16.22 3.98 -4.22
CA ARG A 37 14.78 3.94 -4.48
C ARG A 37 14.32 2.54 -4.89
N ILE A 38 15.01 1.91 -5.85
CA ILE A 38 14.68 0.55 -6.33
C ILE A 38 14.61 -0.43 -5.15
N LYS A 39 15.61 -0.41 -4.27
CA LYS A 39 15.64 -1.26 -3.08
C LYS A 39 14.42 -1.05 -2.16
N ARG A 40 14.01 0.20 -1.92
CA ARG A 40 12.83 0.51 -1.11
C ARG A 40 11.53 0.12 -1.81
N GLU A 41 11.50 0.19 -3.14
CA GLU A 41 10.35 -0.21 -3.94
C GLU A 41 10.11 -1.72 -3.88
N GLU A 42 11.18 -2.52 -3.83
CA GLU A 42 11.12 -3.96 -3.58
C GLU A 42 10.53 -4.32 -2.22
N GLU A 43 10.66 -3.45 -1.21
CA GLU A 43 10.05 -3.63 0.12
C GLU A 43 8.61 -3.10 0.17
N LEU A 44 8.32 -2.00 -0.53
CA LEU A 44 7.04 -1.32 -0.49
C LEU A 44 5.97 -2.01 -1.34
N LYS A 45 6.30 -2.43 -2.57
CA LYS A 45 5.33 -3.02 -3.52
C LYS A 45 4.73 -4.35 -3.04
N PRO A 46 5.45 -5.24 -2.33
CA PRO A 46 4.87 -6.44 -1.76
C PRO A 46 4.00 -6.18 -0.51
N ASN A 47 4.01 -4.98 0.06
CA ASN A 47 3.28 -4.68 1.29
C ASN A 47 1.76 -4.61 1.02
N SER A 48 1.05 -5.69 1.33
CA SER A 48 -0.39 -5.83 1.09
C SER A 48 -1.23 -4.77 1.82
N LEU A 49 -0.82 -4.32 3.01
CA LEU A 49 -1.51 -3.27 3.75
C LEU A 49 -1.39 -1.91 3.03
N PHE A 50 -0.19 -1.57 2.57
CA PHE A 50 0.04 -0.37 1.78
C PHE A 50 -0.79 -0.39 0.49
N LEU A 51 -0.71 -1.47 -0.29
CA LEU A 51 -1.47 -1.64 -1.53
C LEU A 51 -2.98 -1.55 -1.29
N THR A 52 -3.47 -2.17 -0.21
CA THR A 52 -4.88 -2.12 0.19
C THR A 52 -5.32 -0.68 0.48
N ARG A 53 -4.54 0.08 1.26
CA ARG A 53 -4.88 1.48 1.57
C ARG A 53 -4.89 2.36 0.31
N VAL A 54 -3.96 2.14 -0.63
CA VAL A 54 -3.97 2.82 -1.93
C VAL A 54 -5.19 2.40 -2.77
N TYR A 55 -5.58 1.12 -2.71
CA TYR A 55 -6.66 0.57 -3.53
C TYR A 55 -8.07 1.05 -3.11
N LEU A 56 -8.26 1.28 -1.81
CA LEU A 56 -9.51 1.78 -1.24
C LEU A 56 -9.88 3.17 -1.75
N ASP A 57 -8.89 4.01 -2.06
CA ASP A 57 -9.12 5.31 -2.68
C ASP A 57 -9.11 5.19 -4.21
N CYS A 58 -10.27 5.41 -4.83
CA CYS A 58 -10.44 5.28 -6.27
C CYS A 58 -9.52 6.20 -7.09
N ARG A 59 -9.10 7.34 -6.53
CA ARG A 59 -8.21 8.31 -7.19
C ARG A 59 -6.81 7.76 -7.41
N TYR A 60 -6.37 6.84 -6.55
CA TYR A 60 -5.02 6.29 -6.58
C TYR A 60 -4.97 4.83 -7.04
N ARG A 61 -6.13 4.18 -7.20
CA ARG A 61 -6.22 2.82 -7.75
C ARG A 61 -5.58 2.68 -9.13
N LEU A 62 -5.64 3.73 -9.95
CA LEU A 62 -5.02 3.78 -11.28
C LEU A 62 -3.48 3.79 -11.25
N LEU A 63 -2.87 4.08 -10.10
CA LEU A 63 -1.42 4.05 -9.90
C LEU A 63 -0.90 2.63 -9.65
N GLN A 64 -1.78 1.65 -9.47
CA GLN A 64 -1.41 0.26 -9.25
C GLN A 64 -1.47 -0.54 -10.56
N GLU A 65 -0.49 -1.41 -10.74
CA GLU A 65 -0.54 -2.50 -11.72
C GLU A 65 -1.64 -3.51 -11.36
N GLU A 66 -2.11 -4.29 -12.33
CA GLU A 66 -3.21 -5.22 -12.12
C GLU A 66 -2.87 -6.32 -11.09
N SER A 67 -1.63 -6.79 -11.07
CA SER A 67 -1.11 -7.71 -10.06
C SER A 67 -1.28 -7.17 -8.64
N HIS A 68 -0.88 -5.92 -8.40
CA HIS A 68 -1.01 -5.26 -7.10
C HIS A 68 -2.48 -5.06 -6.69
N LYS A 69 -3.35 -4.72 -7.64
CA LYS A 69 -4.80 -4.62 -7.37
C LYS A 69 -5.38 -5.97 -6.95
N MET A 70 -4.96 -7.06 -7.59
CA MET A 70 -5.38 -8.41 -7.21
C MET A 70 -4.91 -8.77 -5.80
N SER A 71 -3.65 -8.49 -5.45
CA SER A 71 -3.13 -8.67 -4.09
C SER A 71 -3.87 -7.84 -3.06
N ALA A 72 -4.21 -6.58 -3.36
CA ALA A 72 -5.00 -5.72 -2.48
C ALA A 72 -6.42 -6.27 -2.25
N ARG A 73 -7.10 -6.72 -3.32
CA ARG A 73 -8.43 -7.35 -3.21
C ARG A 73 -8.41 -8.62 -2.37
N GLN A 74 -7.39 -9.45 -2.57
CA GLN A 74 -7.19 -10.67 -1.79
C GLN A 74 -7.01 -10.34 -0.29
N ALA A 75 -6.16 -9.37 0.03
CA ALA A 75 -5.92 -8.94 1.42
C ALA A 75 -7.18 -8.35 2.08
N ILE A 76 -7.99 -7.58 1.34
CA ILE A 76 -9.28 -7.08 1.82
C ILE A 76 -10.22 -8.25 2.16
N MET A 77 -10.30 -9.25 1.27
CA MET A 77 -11.16 -10.41 1.47
C MET A 77 -10.73 -11.24 2.68
N GLU A 78 -9.43 -11.51 2.84
CA GLU A 78 -8.87 -12.23 3.99
C GLU A 78 -9.16 -11.49 5.31
N THR A 79 -8.98 -10.17 5.31
CA THR A 79 -9.31 -9.33 6.48
C THR A 79 -10.80 -9.42 6.83
N ALA A 80 -11.69 -9.31 5.84
CA ALA A 80 -13.13 -9.41 6.04
C ALA A 80 -13.54 -10.77 6.61
N ILE A 81 -12.95 -11.87 6.10
CA ILE A 81 -13.18 -13.22 6.61
C ILE A 81 -12.72 -13.33 8.06
N SER A 82 -11.54 -12.82 8.39
CA SER A 82 -10.99 -12.85 9.75
C SER A 82 -11.88 -12.07 10.73
N MET A 83 -12.30 -10.85 10.37
CA MET A 83 -13.20 -10.04 11.20
C MET A 83 -14.56 -10.73 11.43
N PHE A 84 -15.10 -11.38 10.40
CA PHE A 84 -16.35 -12.14 10.53
C PHE A 84 -16.22 -13.34 11.48
N HIS A 85 -15.10 -14.06 11.44
CA HIS A 85 -14.85 -15.19 12.35
C HIS A 85 -14.74 -14.73 13.81
N ILE A 86 -14.00 -13.63 14.05
CA ILE A 86 -13.86 -13.03 15.39
C ILE A 86 -15.24 -12.69 15.97
N HIS A 87 -16.10 -12.00 15.20
CA HIS A 87 -17.44 -11.64 15.68
C HIS A 87 -18.37 -12.85 15.89
N LYS A 88 -18.18 -13.94 15.14
CA LYS A 88 -18.93 -15.19 15.36
C LYS A 88 -18.55 -15.84 16.69
N GLU A 89 -17.27 -15.84 17.04
CA GLU A 89 -16.77 -16.39 18.31
C GLU A 89 -17.18 -15.53 19.50
N GLU A 90 -17.08 -14.19 19.39
CA GLU A 90 -17.56 -13.24 20.40
C GLU A 90 -19.07 -13.37 20.63
N GLY A 91 -19.87 -13.49 19.56
CA GLY A 91 -21.31 -13.69 19.65
C GLY A 91 -21.74 -15.06 20.18
N LEU A 92 -20.86 -16.08 20.13
CA LEU A 92 -21.07 -17.37 20.78
C LEU A 92 -20.76 -17.31 22.28
N LEU A 93 -19.70 -16.60 22.67
CA LEU A 93 -19.33 -16.37 24.08
C LEU A 93 -20.42 -15.60 24.83
N MET A 94 -21.02 -14.57 24.22
CA MET A 94 -22.12 -13.81 24.85
C MET A 94 -23.45 -14.57 25.01
N LYS A 95 -23.59 -15.77 24.41
CA LYS A 95 -24.79 -16.62 24.54
C LYS A 95 -24.64 -17.72 25.60
N LEU A 96 -23.47 -17.80 26.24
CA LEU A 96 -23.16 -18.81 27.24
C LEU A 96 -23.21 -18.26 28.69
N ASP A 97 -23.55 -16.97 28.86
CA ASP A 97 -23.84 -16.31 30.15
C ASP A 97 -25.35 -16.18 30.40
#